data_AF-A0A9E4GDT1-F1
#
_entry.id   AF-A0A9E4GDT1-F1
#
_cell.length_a   1.000
_cell.length_b   1.000
_cell.length_c   1.000
_cell.angle_alpha   90.00
_cell.angle_beta   90.00
_cell.angle_gamma   90.00
#
_symmetry.space_group_name_H-M   'P 1'
#
loop_
_entity.id
_entity.type
_entity.pdbx_description
1 polymer ?
#
loop_
_entity_poly.entity_id
_entity_poly.type
_entity_poly.pdbx_seq_one_letter_code
_entity_poly.pdbx_strand_id
1 'polypeptide(L)'
;MESDYELVTAARADRGADLWTAVEAAQFAHVVERDVDESSAESDSAAAFLALFFKLAEDWDGIDSNDQATALAQLDTRLRRLAEHDLFVHVAVVQREFAIPSGKVASLPIAVLKVGRAAFPSITIPLPGVMDAEWTPRRGG
;
A
#
# COMPACT_ATOMS: atom_id res chain seq x y z
N MET A 1 -10.71 19.64 17.83
CA MET A 1 -10.23 19.33 16.46
C MET A 1 -10.30 17.82 16.38
N GLU A 2 -11.45 17.29 15.93
CA GLU A 2 -11.57 15.85 15.67
C GLU A 2 -10.55 15.52 14.60
N SER A 3 -9.67 14.56 14.86
CA SER A 3 -8.79 14.04 13.84
C SER A 3 -9.68 13.35 12.81
N ASP A 4 -9.77 13.88 11.59
CA ASP A 4 -10.47 13.31 10.42
C ASP A 4 -9.80 12.00 9.95
N TYR A 5 -9.54 11.05 10.85
CA TYR A 5 -8.87 9.80 10.56
C TYR A 5 -9.84 8.64 10.83
N GLU A 6 -10.16 7.89 9.78
CA GLU A 6 -10.86 6.62 9.85
C GLU A 6 -9.88 5.50 10.17
N LEU A 7 -10.34 4.52 10.95
CA LEU A 7 -9.59 3.32 11.27
C LEU A 7 -9.88 2.23 10.23
N VAL A 8 -8.88 1.90 9.41
CA VAL A 8 -8.98 0.86 8.37
C VAL A 8 -8.29 -0.41 8.85
N THR A 9 -8.96 -1.55 8.72
CA THR A 9 -8.34 -2.86 9.01
C THR A 9 -7.57 -3.33 7.79
N ALA A 10 -6.25 -3.46 7.93
CA ALA A 10 -5.36 -3.98 6.90
C ALA A 10 -4.92 -5.39 7.25
N ALA A 11 -5.01 -6.30 6.28
CA ALA A 11 -4.57 -7.69 6.41
C ALA A 11 -3.10 -7.83 6.04
N ARG A 12 -2.39 -8.70 6.72
CA ARG A 12 -1.01 -9.03 6.37
C ARG A 12 -0.97 -9.77 5.03
N ALA A 13 -0.07 -9.34 4.15
CA ALA A 13 0.26 -10.05 2.91
C ALA A 13 1.43 -10.99 3.15
N ASP A 14 1.21 -12.29 2.96
CA ASP A 14 2.24 -13.32 3.09
C ASP A 14 2.81 -13.73 1.72
N ARG A 15 2.04 -13.49 0.65
CA ARG A 15 2.39 -13.78 -0.74
C ARG A 15 2.00 -12.62 -1.64
N GLY A 16 2.62 -12.54 -2.81
CA GLY A 16 2.29 -11.57 -3.85
C GLY A 16 0.85 -11.68 -4.32
N ALA A 17 0.26 -12.89 -4.30
CA ALA A 17 -1.16 -13.07 -4.61
C ALA A 17 -2.09 -12.31 -3.65
N ASP A 18 -1.69 -12.13 -2.40
CA ASP A 18 -2.47 -11.37 -1.40
C ASP A 18 -2.49 -9.86 -1.72
N LEU A 19 -1.59 -9.41 -2.60
CA LEU A 19 -1.44 -8.01 -3.01
C LEU A 19 -2.23 -7.68 -4.28
N TRP A 20 -2.93 -8.65 -4.90
CA TRP A 20 -3.64 -8.45 -6.17
C TRP A 20 -4.54 -7.21 -6.19
N THR A 21 -5.50 -7.16 -5.25
CA THR A 21 -6.47 -6.06 -5.17
C THR A 21 -5.82 -4.74 -4.78
N ALA A 22 -4.73 -4.79 -4.01
CA ALA A 22 -3.95 -3.61 -3.67
C ALA A 22 -3.20 -3.05 -4.89
N VAL A 23 -2.64 -3.90 -5.75
CA VAL A 23 -2.00 -3.47 -7.01
C VAL A 23 -3.03 -2.84 -7.95
N GLU A 24 -4.20 -3.46 -8.11
CA GLU A 24 -5.31 -2.90 -8.90
C GLU A 24 -5.76 -1.53 -8.39
N ALA A 25 -5.90 -1.38 -7.07
CA ALA A 25 -6.31 -0.12 -6.46
C ALA A 25 -5.20 0.95 -6.57
N ALA A 26 -3.92 0.55 -6.46
CA ALA A 26 -2.78 1.46 -6.53
C ALA A 26 -2.60 2.12 -7.90
N GLN A 27 -3.24 1.59 -8.95
CA GLN A 27 -3.33 2.25 -10.26
C GLN A 27 -4.02 3.61 -10.19
N PHE A 28 -4.95 3.78 -9.24
CA PHE A 28 -5.73 5.00 -9.06
C PHE A 28 -5.11 5.89 -7.99
N ALA A 29 -4.92 5.34 -6.79
CA ALA A 29 -4.37 6.06 -5.65
C ALA A 29 -3.83 5.09 -4.60
N HIS A 30 -2.85 5.55 -3.82
CA HIS A 30 -2.28 4.78 -2.73
C HIS A 30 -1.84 5.64 -1.55
N VAL A 31 -1.83 5.04 -0.37
CA VAL A 31 -1.26 5.58 0.86
C VAL A 31 -0.24 4.59 1.39
N VAL A 32 0.97 5.06 1.69
CA VAL A 32 2.03 4.22 2.26
C VAL A 32 2.49 4.77 3.59
N GLU A 33 2.35 3.96 4.62
CA GLU A 33 2.96 4.18 5.93
C GLU A 33 4.18 3.25 6.07
N ARG A 34 5.32 3.80 6.48
CA ARG A 34 6.52 3.03 6.76
C ARG A 34 6.96 3.28 8.19
N ASP A 35 7.06 2.21 8.94
CA ASP A 35 7.61 2.17 10.28
C ASP A 35 8.96 1.43 10.22
N VAL A 36 9.95 2.11 9.61
CA VAL A 36 11.31 1.60 9.37
C VAL A 36 12.33 2.68 9.73
N ASP A 37 13.51 2.29 10.19
CA ASP A 37 14.61 3.25 10.43
C ASP A 37 15.19 3.71 9.08
N GLU A 38 15.12 5.01 8.81
CA GLU A 38 15.49 5.62 7.52
C GLU A 38 16.95 5.40 7.12
N SER A 39 17.83 5.13 8.08
CA SER A 39 19.28 4.99 7.86
C SER A 39 19.75 3.53 7.71
N SER A 40 18.81 2.58 7.66
CA SER A 40 19.09 1.15 7.79
C SER A 40 18.85 0.33 6.51
N ALA A 41 19.40 -0.88 6.47
CA ALA A 41 19.10 -1.89 5.44
C ALA A 41 17.59 -2.24 5.35
N GLU A 42 16.84 -1.94 6.40
CA GLU A 42 15.39 -2.13 6.45
C GLU A 42 14.68 -1.11 5.54
N SER A 43 15.14 0.15 5.55
CA SER A 43 14.65 1.20 4.66
C SER A 43 14.89 0.84 3.20
N ASP A 44 16.08 0.31 2.88
CA ASP A 44 16.41 -0.16 1.54
C ASP A 44 15.52 -1.32 1.09
N SER A 45 15.28 -2.29 1.99
CA SER A 45 14.40 -3.42 1.71
C SER A 45 12.95 -2.98 1.49
N ALA A 46 12.43 -2.06 2.32
CA ALA A 46 11.11 -1.47 2.18
C ALA A 46 11.00 -0.67 0.87
N ALA A 47 12.00 0.15 0.55
CA ALA A 47 12.04 0.91 -0.70
C ALA A 47 12.06 -0.01 -1.93
N ALA A 48 12.83 -1.10 -1.89
CA ALA A 48 12.89 -2.06 -2.99
C ALA A 48 11.60 -2.86 -3.18
N PHE A 49 10.88 -3.18 -2.09
CA PHE A 49 9.53 -3.75 -2.17
C PHE A 49 8.56 -2.75 -2.82
N LEU A 50 8.50 -1.52 -2.30
CA LEU A 50 7.59 -0.48 -2.78
C LEU A 50 7.85 -0.11 -4.23
N ALA A 51 9.12 0.00 -4.64
CA ALA A 51 9.47 0.28 -6.03
C ALA A 51 8.94 -0.80 -6.99
N LEU A 52 9.04 -2.09 -6.61
CA LEU A 52 8.49 -3.18 -7.42
C LEU A 52 6.96 -3.18 -7.41
N PHE A 53 6.34 -2.95 -6.25
CA PHE A 53 4.89 -2.86 -6.12
C PHE A 53 4.31 -1.73 -7.00
N PHE A 54 4.90 -0.53 -6.94
CA PHE A 54 4.44 0.62 -7.73
C PHE A 54 4.67 0.43 -9.21
N LYS A 55 5.80 -0.17 -9.60
CA LYS A 55 6.02 -0.54 -11.00
C LYS A 55 4.94 -1.52 -11.49
N LEU A 56 4.61 -2.53 -10.69
CA LEU A 56 3.56 -3.48 -11.04
C LEU A 56 2.19 -2.81 -11.15
N ALA A 57 1.88 -1.85 -10.28
CA ALA A 57 0.65 -1.07 -10.38
C ALA A 57 0.62 -0.21 -11.65
N GLU A 58 1.71 0.48 -11.98
CA GLU A 58 1.82 1.28 -13.20
C GLU A 58 1.65 0.44 -14.48
N ASP A 59 2.26 -0.74 -14.51
CA ASP A 59 2.24 -1.63 -15.67
C ASP A 59 0.96 -2.53 -15.71
N TRP A 60 0.13 -2.54 -14.67
CA TRP A 60 -0.84 -3.61 -14.40
C TRP A 60 -1.85 -3.87 -15.53
N ASP A 61 -2.49 -2.81 -16.04
CA ASP A 61 -3.45 -2.86 -17.14
C ASP A 61 -2.80 -3.24 -18.48
N GLY A 62 -1.47 -3.15 -18.58
CA GLY A 62 -0.69 -3.54 -19.76
C GLY A 62 -0.18 -4.98 -19.72
N ILE A 63 -0.31 -5.68 -18.59
CA ILE A 63 0.12 -7.08 -18.44
C ILE A 63 -1.04 -8.00 -18.79
N ASP A 64 -0.79 -8.98 -19.65
CA ASP A 64 -1.78 -10.02 -19.96
C ASP A 64 -2.26 -10.71 -18.67
N SER A 65 -3.57 -10.95 -18.55
CA SER A 65 -4.15 -11.52 -17.33
C SER A 65 -3.56 -12.87 -16.92
N ASN A 66 -3.05 -13.64 -17.89
CA ASN A 66 -2.35 -14.90 -17.65
C ASN A 66 -0.97 -14.72 -16.99
N ASP A 67 -0.34 -13.56 -17.21
CA ASP A 67 1.01 -13.24 -16.73
C ASP A 67 0.99 -12.42 -15.43
N GLN A 68 -0.14 -11.79 -15.08
CA GLN A 68 -0.32 -11.04 -13.83
C GLN A 68 0.02 -11.85 -12.57
N ALA A 69 -0.36 -13.14 -12.52
CA ALA A 69 -0.01 -14.02 -11.41
C ALA A 69 1.52 -14.22 -11.28
N THR A 70 2.22 -14.37 -12.40
CA THR A 70 3.68 -14.47 -12.46
C THR A 70 4.34 -13.15 -12.06
N ALA A 71 3.76 -12.03 -12.46
CA ALA A 71 4.22 -10.70 -12.08
C ALA A 71 4.15 -10.49 -10.56
N LEU A 72 3.03 -10.88 -9.93
CA LEU A 72 2.87 -10.83 -8.47
C LEU A 72 3.82 -11.77 -7.73
N ALA A 73 4.15 -12.95 -8.27
CA ALA A 73 5.11 -13.86 -7.65
C ALA A 73 6.52 -13.23 -7.46
N GLN A 74 6.85 -12.18 -8.22
CA GLN A 74 8.09 -11.44 -8.00
C GLN A 74 8.13 -10.70 -6.64
N LEU A 75 6.95 -10.34 -6.10
CA LEU A 75 6.82 -9.71 -4.79
C LEU A 75 7.11 -10.70 -3.65
N ASP A 76 6.93 -12.02 -3.84
CA ASP A 76 7.21 -13.04 -2.81
C ASP A 76 8.65 -12.97 -2.30
N THR A 77 9.60 -12.72 -3.19
CA THR A 77 11.01 -12.60 -2.82
C THR A 77 11.28 -11.33 -2.02
N ARG A 78 10.53 -10.25 -2.28
CA ARG A 78 10.63 -9.00 -1.52
C ARG A 78 9.97 -9.12 -0.15
N LEU A 79 8.80 -9.76 -0.07
CA LEU A 79 8.13 -10.05 1.20
C LEU A 79 9.01 -10.90 2.12
N ARG A 80 9.69 -11.92 1.59
CA ARG A 80 10.65 -12.73 2.37
C ARG A 80 11.83 -11.91 2.89
N ARG A 81 12.41 -11.03 2.06
CA ARG A 81 13.51 -10.14 2.50
C ARG A 81 13.07 -9.17 3.58
N LEU A 82 11.85 -8.66 3.53
CA LEU A 82 11.30 -7.85 4.63
C LEU A 82 11.19 -8.66 5.91
N ALA A 83 10.72 -9.91 5.82
CA ALA A 83 10.59 -10.79 6.98
C ALA A 83 11.95 -11.14 7.64
N GLU A 84 13.05 -11.17 6.87
CA GLU A 84 14.42 -11.31 7.42
C GLU A 84 14.82 -10.16 8.34
N HIS A 85 14.15 -9.01 8.23
CA HIS A 85 14.32 -7.83 9.06
C HIS A 85 13.18 -7.61 10.07
N ASP A 86 12.35 -8.62 10.34
CA ASP A 86 11.14 -8.50 11.16
C ASP A 86 10.18 -7.39 10.66
N LEU A 87 10.10 -7.21 9.34
CA LEU A 87 9.16 -6.30 8.68
C LEU A 87 8.10 -7.09 7.90
N PHE A 88 6.87 -6.61 7.97
CA PHE A 88 5.71 -7.18 7.32
C PHE A 88 4.95 -6.10 6.55
N VAL A 89 4.25 -6.55 5.50
CA VAL A 89 3.38 -5.68 4.70
C VAL A 89 1.94 -5.96 5.08
N HIS A 90 1.21 -4.93 5.46
CA HIS A 90 -0.24 -4.97 5.66
C HIS A 90 -0.90 -4.13 4.59
N VAL A 91 -1.96 -4.68 3.99
CA VAL A 91 -2.70 -4.03 2.91
C VAL A 91 -4.19 -3.96 3.21
N ALA A 92 -4.80 -2.86 2.80
CA ALA A 92 -6.25 -2.71 2.71
C ALA A 92 -6.60 -2.01 1.40
N VAL A 93 -7.83 -2.20 0.93
CA VAL A 93 -8.41 -1.41 -0.15
C VAL A 93 -9.65 -0.72 0.39
N VAL A 94 -9.72 0.59 0.24
CA VAL A 94 -10.87 1.40 0.67
C VAL A 94 -11.40 2.25 -0.46
N GLN A 95 -12.70 2.54 -0.46
CA GLN A 95 -13.29 3.49 -1.39
C GLN A 95 -13.22 4.89 -0.82
N ARG A 96 -12.85 5.87 -1.65
CA ARG A 96 -12.84 7.29 -1.30
C ARG A 96 -13.37 8.14 -2.43
N GLU A 97 -13.98 9.25 -2.03
CA GLU A 97 -14.48 10.27 -2.94
C GLU A 97 -13.38 11.28 -3.24
N PHE A 98 -13.12 11.51 -4.53
CA PHE A 98 -12.19 12.52 -5.01
C PHE A 98 -12.93 13.59 -5.80
N ALA A 99 -12.64 14.85 -5.48
CA ALA A 99 -13.05 15.96 -6.32
C ALA A 99 -12.18 16.00 -7.58
N ILE A 100 -12.81 15.92 -8.76
CA ILE A 100 -12.11 16.09 -10.04
C ILE A 100 -12.28 17.52 -10.55
N PRO A 101 -11.33 18.06 -11.34
CA PRO A 101 -11.35 19.48 -11.77
C PRO A 101 -12.63 19.95 -12.48
N SER A 102 -13.45 19.01 -12.98
CA SER A 102 -14.76 19.29 -13.55
C SER A 102 -15.85 19.64 -12.52
N GLY A 103 -15.55 19.63 -11.22
CA GLY A 103 -16.51 19.86 -10.13
C GLY A 103 -17.37 18.65 -9.78
N LYS A 104 -17.09 17.48 -10.39
CA LYS A 104 -17.73 16.20 -10.06
C LYS A 104 -16.95 15.48 -8.97
N VAL A 105 -17.61 14.54 -8.31
CA VAL A 105 -17.01 13.61 -7.35
C VAL A 105 -16.95 12.22 -7.98
N ALA A 106 -15.81 11.56 -7.88
CA ALA A 106 -15.63 10.17 -8.29
C ALA A 106 -15.23 9.32 -7.09
N SER A 107 -15.90 8.17 -6.93
CA SER A 107 -15.49 7.16 -5.94
C SER A 107 -14.43 6.27 -6.57
N LEU A 108 -13.23 6.23 -5.98
CA LEU A 108 -12.10 5.44 -6.46
C LEU A 108 -11.57 4.54 -5.33
N PRO A 109 -11.10 3.33 -5.68
CA PRO A 109 -10.37 2.50 -4.74
C PRO A 109 -9.01 3.13 -4.42
N ILE A 110 -8.59 3.03 -3.17
CA ILE A 110 -7.26 3.41 -2.69
C ILE A 110 -6.60 2.20 -2.06
N ALA A 111 -5.38 1.91 -2.46
CA ALA A 111 -4.53 0.95 -1.77
C ALA A 111 -3.90 1.59 -0.52
N VAL A 112 -4.12 1.01 0.65
CA VAL A 112 -3.44 1.41 1.89
C VAL A 112 -2.40 0.35 2.21
N LEU A 113 -1.13 0.74 2.25
CA LEU A 113 -0.02 -0.13 2.58
C LEU A 113 0.66 0.35 3.85
N LYS A 114 0.93 -0.57 4.77
CA LYS A 114 1.83 -0.36 5.89
C LYS A 114 2.97 -1.36 5.83
N VAL A 115 4.20 -0.86 5.89
CA VAL A 115 5.42 -1.66 6.08
C VAL A 115 5.92 -1.42 7.49
N GLY A 116 5.93 -2.45 8.33
CA GLY A 116 6.34 -2.30 9.74
C GLY A 116 6.44 -3.62 10.50
N ARG A 117 6.73 -3.54 11.81
CA ARG A 117 7.07 -4.71 12.64
C ARG A 117 5.89 -5.51 13.17
N ALA A 118 4.67 -5.09 12.88
CA ALA A 118 3.48 -5.71 13.46
C ALA A 118 3.28 -7.12 12.89
N ALA A 119 3.66 -8.16 13.63
CA ALA A 119 3.50 -9.54 13.19
C ALA A 119 2.03 -10.04 13.15
N PHE A 120 1.06 -9.20 13.51
CA PHE A 120 -0.36 -9.54 13.57
C PHE A 120 -0.94 -9.83 12.17
N PRO A 121 -1.94 -10.73 12.07
CA PRO A 121 -2.63 -11.02 10.81
C PRO A 121 -3.40 -9.82 10.26
N SER A 122 -3.75 -8.86 11.13
CA SER A 122 -4.36 -7.60 10.74
C SER A 122 -3.98 -6.49 11.70
N ILE A 123 -3.95 -5.26 11.21
CA ILE A 123 -3.73 -4.05 12.01
C ILE A 123 -4.71 -2.95 11.63
N THR A 124 -4.91 -2.02 12.54
CA THR A 124 -5.69 -0.82 12.28
C THR A 124 -4.77 0.33 11.89
N ILE A 125 -5.04 0.95 10.75
CA ILE A 125 -4.26 2.07 10.21
C ILE A 125 -5.14 3.32 10.23
N PRO A 126 -4.67 4.44 10.82
CA PRO A 126 -5.38 5.71 10.71
C PRO A 126 -5.23 6.27 9.29
N LEU A 127 -6.36 6.46 8.60
CA LEU A 127 -6.40 6.99 7.25
C LEU A 127 -7.24 8.27 7.22
N PRO A 128 -6.83 9.33 6.52
CA PRO A 128 -7.68 10.52 6.36
C PRO A 128 -9.07 10.19 5.82
N GLY A 129 -10.09 10.85 6.35
CA GLY A 129 -11.48 10.77 5.88
C GLY A 129 -11.66 11.44 4.51
N VAL A 130 -10.86 12.48 4.24
CA VAL A 130 -10.79 13.15 2.93
C VAL A 130 -9.35 13.10 2.43
N MET A 131 -9.19 12.68 1.18
CA MET A 131 -7.90 12.59 0.51
C MET A 131 -7.75 13.79 -0.44
N ASP A 132 -6.97 14.79 -0.06
CA ASP A 132 -6.56 15.85 -0.98
C ASP A 132 -5.46 15.35 -1.92
N ALA A 133 -5.40 15.88 -3.14
CA ALA A 133 -4.42 15.52 -4.15
C ALA A 133 -2.95 15.78 -3.71
N GLU A 134 -2.75 16.59 -2.67
CA GLU A 134 -1.43 16.95 -2.10
C GLU A 134 -1.16 16.26 -0.75
N TRP A 135 -1.99 15.32 -0.32
CA TRP A 135 -1.83 14.69 0.98
C TRP A 135 -0.53 13.88 1.07
N THR A 136 0.28 14.18 2.09
CA THR A 136 1.45 13.38 2.48
C THR A 136 1.25 12.86 3.90
N PRO A 137 1.56 11.58 4.19
CA PRO A 137 1.38 11.02 5.52
C PRO A 137 2.22 11.81 6.54
N ARG A 138 1.56 12.36 7.56
CA ARG A 138 2.27 12.94 8.70
C ARG A 138 2.98 11.81 9.44
N ARG A 139 4.31 11.88 9.51
CA ARG A 139 5.12 11.02 10.39
C ARG A 139 4.62 11.26 11.82
N GLY A 140 3.97 10.26 12.41
CA GLY A 140 3.79 10.23 13.86
C GLY A 140 5.18 10.15 14.49
N GLY A 141 5.54 11.17 15.26
CA GLY A 141 6.76 11.20 16.06
C GLY A 141 6.64 10.38 17.34
#